data_AF-A0AAV3ZN70-F1
#
_entry.id   AF-A0AAV3ZN70-F1
#
_cell.length_a   1.000
_cell.length_b   1.000
_cell.length_c   1.000
_cell.angle_alpha   90.00
_cell.angle_beta   90.00
_cell.angle_gamma   90.00
#
_symmetry.space_group_name_H-M   'P 1'
#
loop_
_entity.id
_entity.type
_entity.pdbx_description
1 polymer ?
#
loop_
_entity_poly.entity_id
_entity_poly.type
_entity_poly.pdbx_seq_one_letter_code
_entity_poly.pdbx_strand_id
1 'polypeptide(L)'
;MILLDILPKGESVNADQNCETLDRLRHAVRRKRPGLLRSGVVLQHDKATPHTAKRTKEWLERYRRDIIPHPAHSPDLAPSDFHLFGPLKRHLGGKKFEHKDELIGEVRDWFSKLDANFFTQRIYSLLPRWQKCIALHGDYIEK
;
A
#
# COMPACT_ATOMS: atom_id res chain seq x y z
N MET A 1 -2.64 -9.89 -6.33
CA MET A 1 -1.92 -9.08 -7.34
C MET A 1 -1.17 -8.00 -6.60
N ILE A 2 0.14 -7.92 -6.79
CA ILE A 2 0.97 -6.82 -6.29
C ILE A 2 1.57 -6.10 -7.50
N LEU A 3 1.59 -4.78 -7.44
CA LEU A 3 2.36 -3.92 -8.35
C LEU A 3 3.50 -3.33 -7.51
N LEU A 4 4.73 -3.54 -7.97
CA LEU A 4 5.90 -2.89 -7.38
C LEU A 4 6.40 -1.86 -8.38
N ASP A 5 6.42 -0.61 -7.94
CA ASP A 5 7.01 0.51 -8.66
C ASP A 5 8.26 0.94 -7.89
N ILE A 6 9.43 0.92 -8.54
CA ILE A 6 10.71 1.14 -7.89
C ILE A 6 11.36 2.38 -8.50
N LEU A 7 11.42 3.45 -7.73
CA LEU A 7 12.05 4.70 -8.16
C LEU A 7 13.58 4.56 -8.26
N PRO A 8 14.24 5.35 -9.13
CA PRO A 8 15.69 5.49 -9.16
C PRO A 8 16.30 5.86 -7.79
N LYS A 9 17.59 5.58 -7.63
CA LYS A 9 18.27 5.86 -6.35
C LYS A 9 18.31 7.37 -6.12
N GLY A 10 17.93 7.80 -4.92
CA GLY A 10 17.92 9.22 -4.52
C GLY A 10 16.65 9.97 -4.91
N GLU A 11 15.73 9.34 -5.64
CA GLU A 11 14.43 9.93 -5.95
C GLU A 11 13.41 9.62 -4.86
N SER A 12 12.50 10.56 -4.64
CA SER A 12 11.34 10.43 -3.77
C SER A 12 10.06 10.50 -4.59
N VAL A 13 8.99 9.88 -4.09
CA VAL A 13 7.68 9.95 -4.72
C VAL A 13 7.17 11.39 -4.60
N ASN A 14 6.94 12.05 -5.73
CA ASN A 14 6.21 13.31 -5.80
C ASN A 14 4.78 13.07 -6.33
N ALA A 15 3.97 14.13 -6.46
CA ALA A 15 2.59 14.00 -6.88
C ALA A 15 2.45 13.40 -8.30
N ASP A 16 3.36 13.75 -9.21
CA ASP A 16 3.35 13.29 -10.60
C ASP A 16 3.66 11.79 -10.66
N GLN A 17 4.74 11.38 -10.01
CA GLN A 17 5.15 9.98 -9.88
C GLN A 17 4.07 9.12 -9.21
N ASN A 18 3.40 9.68 -8.19
CA ASN A 18 2.28 9.00 -7.55
C ASN A 18 1.10 8.79 -8.52
N CYS A 19 0.72 9.81 -9.29
CA CYS A 19 -0.35 9.69 -10.29
C CYS A 19 0.00 8.64 -11.37
N GLU A 20 1.24 8.63 -11.85
CA GLU A 20 1.71 7.60 -12.80
C GLU A 20 1.61 6.19 -12.21
N THR A 21 2.02 6.02 -10.95
CA THR A 21 1.92 4.75 -10.23
C THR A 21 0.45 4.30 -10.11
N LEU A 22 -0.46 5.22 -9.79
CA LEU A 22 -1.89 4.97 -9.70
C LEU A 22 -2.50 4.58 -11.06
N ASP A 23 -2.03 5.18 -12.15
CA ASP A 23 -2.41 4.80 -13.51
C ASP A 23 -1.91 3.40 -13.86
N ARG A 24 -0.64 3.09 -13.59
CA ARG A 24 -0.09 1.73 -13.77
C ARG A 24 -0.89 0.72 -12.95
N LEU A 25 -1.26 1.05 -11.71
CA LEU A 25 -2.10 0.22 -10.85
C LEU A 25 -3.48 0.00 -11.46
N ARG A 26 -4.15 1.07 -11.94
CA ARG A 26 -5.45 0.96 -12.60
C ARG A 26 -5.40 0.01 -13.80
N HIS A 27 -4.37 0.13 -14.64
CA HIS A 27 -4.19 -0.74 -15.80
C HIS A 27 -3.90 -2.19 -15.39
N ALA A 28 -3.08 -2.40 -14.35
CA ALA A 28 -2.79 -3.72 -13.81
C ALA A 28 -4.05 -4.39 -13.24
N VAL A 29 -4.89 -3.67 -12.48
CA VAL A 29 -6.17 -4.16 -11.97
C VAL A 29 -7.07 -4.55 -13.13
N ARG A 30 -7.24 -3.67 -14.13
CA ARG A 30 -8.08 -3.95 -15.31
C ARG A 30 -7.68 -5.25 -16.02
N ARG A 31 -6.37 -5.48 -16.16
CA ARG A 31 -5.82 -6.66 -16.85
C ARG A 31 -5.90 -7.93 -16.01
N LYS A 32 -5.50 -7.87 -14.74
CA LYS A 32 -5.32 -9.05 -13.88
C LYS A 32 -6.55 -9.41 -13.06
N ARG A 33 -7.51 -8.49 -12.91
CA ARG A 33 -8.79 -8.72 -12.22
C ARG A 33 -9.95 -8.09 -13.02
N PRO A 34 -10.32 -8.69 -14.17
CA PRO A 34 -11.44 -8.21 -14.98
C PRO A 34 -12.72 -8.08 -14.13
N GLY A 35 -13.49 -7.02 -14.35
CA GLY A 35 -14.72 -6.76 -13.59
C GLY A 35 -14.52 -6.05 -12.25
N LEU A 36 -13.36 -6.18 -11.58
CA LEU A 36 -13.16 -5.59 -10.25
C LEU A 36 -13.32 -4.07 -10.23
N LEU A 37 -12.82 -3.37 -11.26
CA LEU A 37 -13.02 -1.92 -11.36
C LEU A 37 -14.48 -1.51 -11.54
N ARG A 38 -15.33 -2.41 -12.09
CA ARG A 38 -16.78 -2.18 -12.24
C ARG A 38 -17.52 -2.47 -10.94
N SER A 39 -17.06 -3.46 -10.18
CA SER A 39 -17.63 -3.85 -8.87
C SER A 39 -17.33 -2.84 -7.75
N GLY A 40 -16.51 -1.82 -8.01
CA GLY A 40 -16.04 -0.87 -7.01
C GLY A 40 -14.71 -1.30 -6.42
N VAL A 41 -13.73 -0.40 -6.46
CA VAL A 41 -12.45 -0.58 -5.78
C VAL A 41 -12.29 0.57 -4.82
N VAL A 42 -12.15 0.23 -3.55
CA VAL A 42 -11.89 1.18 -2.48
C VAL A 42 -10.39 1.34 -2.30
N LEU A 43 -9.91 2.57 -2.31
CA LEU A 43 -8.51 2.89 -2.09
C LEU A 43 -8.27 3.28 -0.62
N GLN A 44 -7.26 2.68 0.00
CA GLN A 44 -6.74 3.11 1.29
C GLN A 44 -5.28 3.53 1.11
N HIS A 45 -4.94 4.76 1.50
CA HIS A 45 -3.57 5.27 1.52
C HIS A 45 -3.41 6.30 2.65
N ASP A 46 -2.17 6.59 3.04
CA ASP A 46 -1.87 7.58 4.07
C ASP A 46 -2.03 9.03 3.56
N LYS A 47 -1.85 9.99 4.46
CA LYS A 47 -1.95 11.43 4.17
C LYS A 47 -0.63 12.07 3.74
N ALA A 48 0.33 11.29 3.22
CA ALA A 48 1.59 11.86 2.75
C ALA A 48 1.36 13.00 1.72
N THR A 49 2.26 13.99 1.70
CA THR A 49 2.13 15.18 0.83
C THR A 49 1.86 14.84 -0.63
N PRO A 50 2.56 13.87 -1.26
CA PRO A 50 2.27 13.46 -2.65
C PRO A 50 0.84 12.93 -2.84
N HIS A 51 0.27 12.29 -1.82
CA HIS A 51 -1.06 11.67 -1.90
C HIS A 51 -2.20 12.66 -1.71
N THR A 52 -1.92 13.81 -1.09
CA THR A 52 -2.91 14.87 -0.81
C THR A 52 -2.72 16.12 -1.66
N ALA A 53 -1.69 16.15 -2.49
CA ALA A 53 -1.42 17.20 -3.47
C ALA A 53 -2.61 17.38 -4.45
N LYS A 54 -2.77 18.60 -4.96
CA LYS A 54 -3.85 18.97 -5.89
C LYS A 54 -3.93 18.01 -7.08
N ARG A 55 -2.80 17.73 -7.73
CA ARG A 55 -2.74 16.81 -8.87
C ARG A 55 -3.25 15.41 -8.55
N THR A 56 -2.87 14.85 -7.40
CA THR A 56 -3.35 13.53 -6.96
C THR A 56 -4.85 13.55 -6.68
N LYS A 57 -5.36 14.62 -6.05
CA LYS A 57 -6.80 14.78 -5.82
C LYS A 57 -7.59 14.83 -7.13
N GLU A 58 -7.13 15.61 -8.11
CA GLU A 58 -7.74 15.68 -9.45
C GLU A 58 -7.73 14.31 -10.16
N TRP A 59 -6.64 13.56 -10.03
CA TRP A 59 -6.56 12.19 -10.57
C TRP A 59 -7.57 11.27 -9.88
N LEU A 60 -7.66 11.34 -8.55
CA LEU A 60 -8.58 10.55 -7.76
C LEU A 60 -10.03 10.86 -8.12
N GLU A 61 -10.43 12.13 -8.16
CA GLU A 61 -11.78 12.56 -8.58
C GLU A 61 -12.16 12.03 -9.96
N ARG A 62 -11.20 11.97 -10.89
CA ARG A 62 -11.44 11.50 -12.25
C ARG A 62 -11.59 9.98 -12.35
N TYR A 63 -10.84 9.21 -11.57
CA TYR A 63 -10.67 7.76 -11.79
C TYR A 63 -11.03 6.86 -10.61
N ARG A 64 -11.32 7.43 -9.44
CA ARG A 64 -11.63 6.72 -8.20
C ARG A 64 -12.80 7.38 -7.48
N ARG A 65 -13.77 6.54 -7.09
CA ARG A 65 -14.98 7.00 -6.41
C ARG A 65 -14.89 6.79 -4.90
N ASP A 66 -14.27 5.70 -4.47
CA ASP A 66 -14.26 5.30 -3.07
C ASP A 66 -12.84 5.34 -2.50
N ILE A 67 -12.62 6.26 -1.55
CA ILE A 67 -11.38 6.39 -0.78
C ILE A 67 -11.73 6.27 0.69
N ILE A 68 -11.04 5.39 1.41
CA ILE A 68 -11.20 5.27 2.87
C ILE A 68 -10.49 6.45 3.54
N PRO A 69 -11.18 7.24 4.38
CA PRO A 69 -10.53 8.24 5.20
C PRO A 69 -9.46 7.61 6.08
N HIS A 70 -8.26 8.18 6.08
CA HIS A 70 -7.17 7.73 6.93
C HIS A 70 -6.79 8.84 7.93
N PRO A 71 -6.76 8.56 9.24
CA PRO A 71 -6.28 9.52 10.23
C PRO A 71 -4.78 9.81 10.04
N ALA A 72 -4.33 10.98 10.50
CA ALA A 72 -2.92 11.33 10.43
C ALA A 72 -2.13 10.51 11.46
N HIS A 73 -0.88 10.14 11.11
CA HIS A 73 0.03 9.41 12.02
C HIS A 73 -0.52 8.07 12.55
N SER A 74 -1.30 7.34 11.75
CA SER A 74 -1.94 6.08 12.16
C SER A 74 -1.44 4.85 11.37
N PRO A 75 -0.13 4.52 11.45
CA PRO A 75 0.42 3.34 10.77
C PRO A 75 -0.18 2.03 11.31
N ASP A 76 -0.70 2.03 12.54
CA ASP A 76 -1.41 0.92 13.16
C ASP A 76 -2.78 0.62 12.50
N LEU A 77 -3.28 1.54 11.67
CA LEU A 77 -4.49 1.39 10.85
C LEU A 77 -4.21 1.17 9.35
N ALA A 78 -2.93 1.14 8.95
CA ALA A 78 -2.51 0.91 7.58
C ALA A 78 -2.02 -0.55 7.39
N PRO A 79 -2.70 -1.40 6.57
CA PRO A 79 -2.32 -2.80 6.39
C PRO A 79 -0.89 -3.03 5.89
N SER A 80 -0.36 -2.06 5.14
CA SER A 80 1.02 -2.04 4.69
C SER A 80 1.99 -1.95 5.88
N ASP A 81 1.72 -1.06 6.84
CA ASP A 81 2.62 -0.81 7.96
C ASP A 81 2.53 -1.89 9.05
N PHE A 82 1.33 -2.17 9.55
CA PHE A 82 1.20 -3.08 10.69
C PHE A 82 1.41 -4.56 10.34
N HIS A 83 1.36 -4.93 9.06
CA HIS A 83 1.46 -6.34 8.67
C HIS A 83 2.43 -6.59 7.50
N LEU A 84 2.71 -5.65 6.56
CA LEU A 84 3.49 -5.97 5.35
C LEU A 84 4.97 -5.74 5.57
N PHE A 85 5.31 -4.52 5.99
CA PHE A 85 6.71 -4.12 6.08
C PHE A 85 7.45 -4.80 7.22
N GLY A 86 6.77 -5.21 8.30
CA GLY A 86 7.40 -5.97 9.39
C GLY A 86 8.02 -7.31 8.92
N PRO A 87 7.21 -8.23 8.36
CA PRO A 87 7.71 -9.47 7.76
C PRO A 87 8.74 -9.26 6.65
N LEU A 88 8.53 -8.27 5.76
CA LEU A 88 9.50 -7.97 4.70
C LEU A 88 10.86 -7.53 5.27
N LYS A 89 10.86 -6.64 6.26
CA LYS A 89 12.10 -6.21 6.95
C LYS A 89 12.80 -7.38 7.62
N ARG A 90 12.07 -8.30 8.24
CA ARG A 90 12.64 -9.53 8.82
C ARG A 90 13.27 -10.42 7.74
N HIS A 91 12.62 -10.58 6.59
CA HIS A 91 13.14 -11.36 5.46
C HIS A 91 14.40 -10.76 4.85
N LEU A 92 14.49 -9.43 4.80
CA LEU A 92 15.64 -8.69 4.28
C LEU A 92 16.75 -8.51 5.33
N GLY A 93 16.44 -8.70 6.61
CA GLY A 93 17.35 -8.50 7.72
C GLY A 93 18.60 -9.38 7.60
N GLY A 94 19.78 -8.77 7.78
CA GLY A 94 21.06 -9.47 7.72
C GLY A 94 21.58 -9.76 6.30
N LYS A 95 20.78 -9.53 5.25
CA LYS A 95 21.23 -9.67 3.86
C LYS A 95 22.00 -8.43 3.41
N LYS A 96 23.09 -8.64 2.68
CA LYS A 96 23.82 -7.58 1.97
C LYS A 96 23.57 -7.78 0.48
N PHE A 97 23.33 -6.68 -0.22
CA PHE A 97 23.12 -6.66 -1.65
C PHE A 97 24.15 -5.72 -2.24
N GLU A 98 24.92 -6.20 -3.21
CA GLU A 98 25.94 -5.40 -3.89
C GLU A 98 25.27 -4.45 -4.91
N HIS A 99 24.16 -4.91 -5.49
CA HIS A 99 23.42 -4.17 -6.50
C HIS A 99 21.95 -4.03 -6.15
N LYS A 100 21.36 -2.90 -6.58
CA LYS A 100 19.94 -2.60 -6.39
C LYS A 100 19.04 -3.68 -7.00
N ASP A 101 19.45 -4.25 -8.14
CA ASP A 101 18.66 -5.27 -8.83
C ASP A 101 18.57 -6.58 -8.05
N GLU A 102 19.59 -6.91 -7.25
CA GLU A 102 19.55 -8.06 -6.33
C GLU A 102 18.51 -7.84 -5.24
N LEU A 103 18.49 -6.65 -4.62
CA LEU A 103 17.48 -6.29 -3.63
C LEU A 103 16.07 -6.33 -4.24
N ILE A 104 15.89 -5.77 -5.44
CA ILE A 104 14.59 -5.79 -6.13
C ILE A 104 14.18 -7.24 -6.45
N GLY A 105 15.12 -8.06 -6.90
CA GLY A 105 14.92 -9.49 -7.16
C GLY A 105 14.44 -10.21 -5.90
N GLU A 106 15.11 -9.99 -4.78
CA GLU A 106 14.78 -10.59 -3.49
C GLU A 106 13.39 -10.15 -2.99
N VAL A 107 13.05 -8.86 -3.13
CA VAL A 107 11.73 -8.34 -2.77
C VAL A 107 10.65 -8.99 -3.65
N ARG A 108 10.88 -9.08 -4.97
CA ARG A 108 9.93 -9.72 -5.91
C ARG A 108 9.75 -11.20 -5.59
N ASP A 109 10.83 -11.92 -5.33
CA ASP A 109 10.81 -13.33 -4.96
C ASP A 109 10.02 -13.55 -3.66
N TRP A 110 10.28 -12.72 -2.64
CA TRP A 110 9.51 -12.74 -1.39
C TRP A 110 8.01 -12.56 -1.63
N PHE A 111 7.61 -11.55 -2.43
CA PHE A 111 6.21 -11.34 -2.77
C PHE A 111 5.59 -12.50 -3.55
N SER A 112 6.38 -13.21 -4.35
CA SER A 112 5.90 -14.36 -5.14
C SER A 112 5.54 -15.57 -4.28
N LYS A 113 6.17 -15.69 -3.10
CA LYS A 113 5.96 -16.77 -2.13
C LYS A 113 4.78 -16.51 -1.19
N LEU A 114 4.22 -15.30 -1.19
CA LEU A 114 3.07 -14.97 -0.36
C LEU A 114 1.77 -15.49 -0.96
N ASP A 115 1.02 -16.24 -0.17
CA ASP A 115 -0.28 -16.76 -0.59
C ASP A 115 -1.40 -15.72 -0.48
N ALA A 116 -2.59 -16.08 -0.98
CA ALA A 116 -3.76 -15.23 -0.89
C ALA A 116 -4.23 -15.01 0.55
N ASN A 117 -4.06 -16.00 1.44
CA ASN A 117 -4.49 -15.94 2.82
C ASN A 117 -3.75 -14.85 3.59
N PHE A 118 -2.44 -14.70 3.34
CA PHE A 118 -1.62 -13.64 3.88
C PHE A 118 -2.17 -12.25 3.56
N PHE A 119 -2.76 -12.04 2.38
CA PHE A 119 -3.39 -10.78 2.01
C PHE A 119 -4.80 -10.63 2.61
N THR A 120 -5.58 -11.70 2.56
CA THR A 120 -6.96 -11.73 3.04
C THR A 120 -7.06 -11.48 4.55
N GLN A 121 -6.20 -12.13 5.36
CA GLN A 121 -6.17 -11.95 6.82
C GLN A 121 -5.93 -10.48 7.22
N ARG A 122 -5.08 -9.75 6.46
CA ARG A 122 -4.81 -8.33 6.71
C ARG A 122 -6.03 -7.46 6.53
N ILE A 123 -6.77 -7.68 5.45
CA ILE A 123 -7.97 -6.91 5.15
C ILE A 123 -9.01 -7.18 6.23
N TYR A 124 -9.18 -8.43 6.67
CA TYR A 124 -10.08 -8.76 7.76
C TYR A 124 -9.61 -8.24 9.13
N SER A 125 -8.30 -8.06 9.34
CA SER A 125 -7.76 -7.48 10.58
C SER A 125 -8.00 -5.97 10.72
N LEU A 126 -8.45 -5.27 9.67
CA LEU A 126 -8.77 -3.84 9.74
C LEU A 126 -9.94 -3.56 10.67
N LEU A 127 -11.02 -4.34 10.57
CA LEU A 127 -12.21 -4.13 11.39
C LEU A 127 -11.94 -4.20 12.91
N PRO A 128 -11.31 -5.26 13.45
CA PRO A 128 -10.99 -5.31 14.86
C PRO A 128 -9.98 -4.23 15.28
N ARG A 129 -9.09 -3.78 14.37
CA ARG A 129 -8.19 -2.65 14.65
C ARG A 129 -8.94 -1.34 14.75
N TRP A 130 -9.88 -1.06 13.85
CA TRP A 130 -10.74 0.14 13.96
C TRP A 130 -11.55 0.12 15.26
N GLN A 131 -12.14 -1.03 15.62
CA GLN A 131 -12.85 -1.17 16.89
C GLN A 131 -11.94 -0.91 18.10
N LYS A 132 -10.70 -1.43 18.09
CA LYS A 132 -9.72 -1.18 19.16
C LYS A 132 -9.32 0.30 19.24
N CYS A 133 -9.08 0.96 18.10
CA CYS A 133 -8.80 2.40 18.06
C CYS A 133 -9.95 3.23 18.64
N ILE A 134 -11.20 2.89 18.31
CA ILE A 134 -12.39 3.55 18.87
C ILE A 134 -12.46 3.33 20.40
N ALA A 135 -12.23 2.11 20.86
CA ALA A 135 -12.23 1.79 22.30
C ALA A 135 -11.10 2.49 23.06
N LEU A 136 -9.98 2.79 22.39
CA LEU A 136 -8.87 3.57 22.92
C LEU A 136 -9.04 5.08 22.70
N HIS A 137 -10.22 5.54 22.29
CA HIS A 137 -10.50 6.96 22.03
C HIS A 137 -9.52 7.62 21.04
N GLY A 138 -9.04 6.86 20.06
CA GLY A 138 -8.09 7.32 19.05
C GLY A 138 -6.61 7.14 19.42
N ASP A 139 -6.30 6.59 20.58
CA ASP A 139 -4.91 6.29 20.98
C ASP A 139 -4.34 5.08 20.23
N TYR A 140 -3.01 4.95 20.27
CA TYR A 140 -2.26 3.95 19.53
C TYR A 140 -2.61 2.51 19.93
N ILE A 141 -2.72 1.65 18.92
CA ILE A 141 -2.88 0.22 19.14
C ILE A 141 -1.51 -0.41 19.43
N GLU A 142 -1.30 -0.85 20.67
CA GLU A 142 -0.16 -1.70 21.02
C GLU A 142 -0.15 -3.01 20.22
N LYS A 143 1.07 -3.45 19.86
CA LYS A 143 1.33 -4.64 19.03
C LYS A 143 1.19 -5.94 19.79
#